data_AF-A0A2G9UMC0-F1
#
_entry.id   AF-A0A2G9UMC0-F1
#
_cell.length_a   1.000
_cell.length_b   1.000
_cell.length_c   1.000
_cell.angle_alpha   90.00
_cell.angle_beta   90.00
_cell.angle_gamma   90.00
#
_symmetry.space_group_name_H-M   'P 1'
#
loop_
_entity.id
_entity.type
_entity.pdbx_description
1 polymer ?
#
loop_
_entity_poly.entity_id
_entity_poly.type
_entity_poly.pdbx_seq_one_letter_code
_entity_poly.pdbx_strand_id
1 'polypeptide(L)'
;MAEGPKRLDDYVVMGRYVVYVCILAELMILPQVSSMFYMMYAGASPSLASCDGVVFDSALEEQEVCTLFHEMGLENCTIPSLRYQFRSVNVEWNYFCESAKTIKNSISMQMIGVLIGSALFGQLSDSFGRRMGMLVTMTGMAIGWILVARSSNLTFFTVTRTAVGFFTGGSIS
;
A
#
# COMPACT_ATOMS: atom_id res chain seq x y z
N MET A 1 24.88 -41.94 -31.68
CA MET A 1 24.74 -40.51 -31.32
C MET A 1 24.42 -40.47 -29.85
N ALA A 2 25.35 -40.02 -29.01
CA ALA A 2 25.15 -39.94 -27.57
C ALA A 2 24.20 -38.76 -27.27
N GLU A 3 23.06 -39.02 -26.65
CA GLU A 3 22.21 -37.95 -26.10
C GLU A 3 23.02 -37.22 -25.01
N GLY A 4 23.32 -35.94 -25.26
CA GLY A 4 23.94 -35.06 -24.27
C GLY A 4 23.00 -34.81 -23.08
N PRO A 5 23.53 -34.33 -21.94
CA PRO A 5 22.75 -34.12 -20.73
C PRO A 5 21.61 -33.11 -20.99
N LYS A 6 20.36 -33.56 -20.84
CA LYS A 6 19.16 -32.71 -20.99
C LYS A 6 19.16 -31.64 -19.90
N ARG A 7 19.17 -30.36 -20.29
CA ARG A 7 19.06 -29.21 -19.37
C ARG A 7 17.58 -28.99 -19.03
N LEU A 8 17.31 -28.38 -17.87
CA LEU A 8 15.94 -28.07 -17.41
C LEU A 8 15.12 -27.27 -18.44
N ASP A 9 15.79 -26.46 -19.27
CA ASP A 9 15.17 -25.69 -20.35
C ASP A 9 14.51 -26.56 -21.44
N ASP A 10 14.95 -27.80 -21.65
CA ASP A 10 14.35 -28.71 -22.65
C ASP A 10 12.97 -29.23 -22.23
N TYR A 11 12.64 -29.17 -20.93
CA TYR A 11 11.32 -29.57 -20.42
C TYR A 11 10.30 -28.41 -20.43
N VAL A 12 10.76 -27.16 -20.54
CA VAL A 12 9.88 -25.98 -20.60
C VAL A 12 9.54 -25.67 -22.06
N VAL A 13 8.78 -26.56 -22.68
CA VAL A 13 8.14 -26.23 -23.97
C VAL A 13 7.00 -25.28 -23.67
N MET A 14 7.15 -23.98 -23.99
CA MET A 14 6.10 -22.97 -23.82
C MET A 14 4.90 -23.26 -24.74
N GLY A 15 4.05 -24.19 -24.33
CA GLY A 15 2.77 -24.42 -24.96
C GLY A 15 1.84 -23.22 -24.79
N ARG A 16 0.88 -23.06 -25.70
CA ARG A 16 -0.12 -21.96 -25.67
C ARG A 16 -0.82 -21.86 -24.31
N TYR A 17 -1.05 -22.99 -23.63
CA TYR A 17 -1.62 -23.04 -22.29
C TYR A 17 -0.73 -22.37 -21.22
N VAL A 18 0.58 -22.61 -21.27
CA VAL A 18 1.54 -22.00 -20.34
C VAL A 18 1.56 -20.48 -20.52
N VAL A 19 1.51 -20.00 -21.77
CA VAL A 19 1.41 -18.57 -22.09
C VAL A 19 0.12 -17.95 -21.52
N TYR A 20 -1.04 -18.60 -21.68
CA TYR A 20 -2.29 -18.12 -21.07
C TYR A 20 -2.23 -18.06 -19.55
N VAL A 21 -1.62 -19.06 -18.90
CA VAL A 21 -1.44 -19.06 -17.44
C VAL A 21 -0.49 -17.95 -17.00
N CYS A 22 0.60 -17.69 -17.73
CA CYS A 22 1.51 -16.58 -17.45
C CYS A 22 0.81 -15.22 -17.57
N ILE A 23 0.03 -15.00 -18.64
CA ILE A 23 -0.74 -13.76 -18.82
C ILE A 23 -1.75 -13.57 -17.68
N LEU A 24 -2.46 -14.62 -17.29
CA LEU A 24 -3.40 -14.56 -16.16
C LEU A 24 -2.68 -14.25 -14.85
N ALA A 25 -1.50 -14.82 -14.62
CA ALA A 25 -0.70 -14.55 -13.43
C ALA A 25 -0.21 -13.09 -13.40
N GLU A 26 0.30 -12.56 -14.51
CA GLU A 26 0.70 -11.15 -14.61
C GLU A 26 -0.49 -10.21 -14.37
N LEU A 27 -1.65 -10.51 -14.96
CA LEU A 27 -2.87 -9.72 -14.78
C LEU A 27 -3.36 -9.72 -13.32
N MET A 28 -3.06 -10.76 -12.54
CA MET A 28 -3.36 -10.80 -11.11
C MET A 28 -2.34 -10.03 -10.26
N ILE A 29 -1.07 -9.99 -10.65
CA ILE A 29 -0.02 -9.27 -9.93
C ILE A 29 -0.17 -7.75 -10.12
N LEU A 30 -0.62 -7.29 -11.29
CA LEU A 30 -0.79 -5.87 -11.61
C LEU A 30 -1.64 -5.10 -10.57
N PRO A 31 -2.86 -5.53 -10.21
CA PRO A 31 -3.67 -4.90 -9.15
C PRO A 31 -3.01 -4.93 -7.76
N GLN A 32 -2.24 -5.97 -7.46
CA GLN A 32 -1.55 -6.11 -6.17
C GLN A 32 -0.46 -5.06 -6.04
N VAL A 33 0.38 -4.93 -7.05
CA VAL A 33 1.46 -3.94 -7.10
C VAL A 33 0.89 -2.52 -7.18
N SER A 34 -0.20 -2.29 -7.93
CA SER A 34 -0.84 -0.97 -8.00
C SER A 34 -1.39 -0.54 -6.64
N SER A 35 -1.88 -1.47 -5.82
CA SER A 35 -2.35 -1.17 -4.45
C SER A 35 -1.23 -0.72 -3.53
N MET A 36 -0.04 -1.31 -3.65
CA MET A 36 1.14 -0.88 -2.92
C MET A 36 1.60 0.50 -3.38
N PHE A 37 1.64 0.72 -4.69
CA PHE A 37 2.05 2.00 -5.28
C PHE A 37 1.08 3.13 -4.92
N TYR A 38 -0.23 2.84 -4.83
CA TYR A 38 -1.25 3.82 -4.42
C TYR A 38 -0.94 4.47 -3.07
N MET A 39 -0.39 3.71 -2.11
CA MET A 39 -0.13 4.21 -0.75
C MET A 39 0.96 5.29 -0.70
N MET A 40 1.88 5.30 -1.67
CA MET A 40 2.88 6.37 -1.83
C MET A 40 2.20 7.73 -2.06
N TYR A 41 1.13 7.77 -2.85
CA TYR A 41 0.39 9.00 -3.14
C TYR A 41 -0.68 9.28 -2.08
N ALA A 42 -1.34 8.23 -1.57
CA ALA A 42 -2.38 8.37 -0.57
C ALA A 42 -1.85 8.91 0.77
N GLY A 43 -0.60 8.59 1.12
CA GLY A 43 0.06 9.04 2.36
C GLY A 43 0.77 10.38 2.29
N ALA A 44 0.76 11.06 1.13
CA ALA A 44 1.36 12.38 1.00
C ALA A 44 0.59 13.39 1.87
N SER A 45 1.28 13.98 2.85
CA SER A 45 0.73 15.03 3.70
C SER A 45 0.49 16.30 2.86
N PRO A 46 -0.71 16.91 2.95
CA PRO A 46 -0.92 18.24 2.37
C PRO A 46 -0.22 19.29 3.24
N SER A 47 0.32 20.33 2.60
CA SER A 47 0.85 21.49 3.30
C SER A 47 -0.28 22.48 3.58
N LEU A 48 -0.31 23.07 4.78
CA LEU A 48 -1.18 24.21 5.05
C LEU A 48 -0.66 25.42 4.28
N ALA A 49 -1.51 26.00 3.43
CA ALA A 49 -1.14 27.12 2.57
C ALA A 49 -1.53 28.47 3.18
N SER A 50 -2.73 28.56 3.75
CA SER A 50 -3.16 29.74 4.48
C SER A 50 -4.27 29.44 5.46
N CYS A 51 -4.37 30.30 6.47
CA CYS A 51 -5.45 30.32 7.44
C CYS A 51 -5.85 31.78 7.69
N ASP A 52 -7.13 32.12 7.46
CA ASP A 52 -7.74 33.44 7.73
C ASP A 52 -6.89 34.67 7.34
N GLY A 53 -6.26 34.63 6.16
CA GLY A 53 -5.43 35.72 5.63
C GLY A 53 -3.93 35.65 5.97
N VAL A 54 -3.51 34.74 6.86
CA VAL A 54 -2.10 34.43 7.10
C VAL A 54 -1.63 33.40 6.09
N VAL A 55 -0.71 33.79 5.21
CA VAL A 55 -0.08 32.89 4.22
C VAL A 55 1.16 32.30 4.86
N PHE A 56 1.23 30.96 4.93
CA PHE A 56 2.43 30.28 5.38
C PHE A 56 3.44 30.26 4.24
N ASP A 57 4.67 30.69 4.51
CA ASP A 57 5.74 30.70 3.51
C ASP A 57 6.07 29.26 3.09
N SER A 58 6.17 29.02 1.79
CA SER A 58 6.48 27.71 1.20
C SER A 58 7.89 27.19 1.51
N ALA A 59 8.72 28.02 2.16
CA ALA A 59 10.06 27.67 2.61
C ALA A 59 10.12 27.09 4.05
N LEU A 60 9.04 27.19 4.84
CA LEU A 60 8.99 26.63 6.20
C LEU A 60 8.81 25.10 6.18
N GLU A 61 9.36 24.42 7.18
CA GLU A 61 9.14 22.98 7.33
C GLU A 61 7.69 22.66 7.72
N GLU A 62 7.14 21.51 7.27
CA GLU A 62 5.77 21.07 7.59
C GLU A 62 5.49 21.07 9.11
N GLN A 63 6.53 20.82 9.93
CA GLN A 63 6.42 20.83 11.39
C GLN A 63 6.24 22.22 11.98
N GLU A 64 6.93 23.24 11.45
CA GLU A 64 6.85 24.62 11.92
C GLU A 64 5.49 25.25 11.58
N VAL A 65 4.96 24.94 10.40
CA VAL A 65 3.60 25.35 10.00
C VAL A 65 2.56 24.76 10.95
N CYS A 66 2.78 23.52 11.40
CA CYS A 66 1.89 22.84 12.33
C CYS A 66 1.97 23.36 13.77
N THR A 67 3.15 23.77 14.24
CA THR A 67 3.28 24.43 15.54
C THR A 67 2.61 25.80 15.52
N LEU A 68 2.80 26.58 14.45
CA LEU A 68 2.14 27.87 14.27
C LEU A 68 0.60 27.74 14.23
N PHE A 69 0.09 26.74 13.52
CA PHE A 69 -1.34 26.45 13.50
C PHE A 69 -1.89 26.11 14.89
N HIS A 70 -1.12 25.33 15.67
CA HIS A 70 -1.53 24.95 17.02
C HIS A 70 -1.46 26.12 18.01
N GLU A 71 -0.51 27.04 17.84
CA GLU A 71 -0.39 28.27 18.64
C GLU A 71 -1.50 29.28 18.32
N MET A 72 -1.95 29.37 17.07
CA MET A 72 -3.02 30.29 16.67
C MET A 72 -4.42 29.89 17.20
N GLY A 73 -4.62 28.64 17.59
CA GLY A 73 -5.85 28.17 18.21
C GLY A 73 -7.06 28.10 17.25
N LEU A 74 -7.97 27.16 17.52
CA LEU A 74 -9.14 26.83 16.69
C LEU A 74 -10.15 27.98 16.51
N GLU A 75 -10.04 29.06 17.29
CA GLU A 75 -10.98 30.19 17.28
C GLU A 75 -10.68 31.22 16.18
N ASN A 76 -9.44 31.26 15.66
CA ASN A 76 -9.02 32.17 14.59
C ASN A 76 -8.88 31.49 13.21
N CYS A 77 -9.13 30.18 13.10
CA CYS A 77 -9.01 29.45 11.84
C CYS A 77 -10.28 28.66 11.48
N THR A 78 -11.23 29.34 10.84
CA THR A 78 -12.50 28.70 10.43
C THR A 78 -12.37 27.89 9.14
N ILE A 79 -11.45 28.27 8.23
CA ILE A 79 -11.28 27.59 6.94
C ILE A 79 -9.78 27.50 6.57
N PRO A 80 -9.11 26.36 6.84
CA PRO A 80 -7.74 26.14 6.39
C PRO A 80 -7.70 25.88 4.88
N SER A 81 -6.85 26.59 4.15
CA SER A 81 -6.57 26.28 2.76
C SER A 81 -5.37 25.33 2.68
N LEU A 82 -5.58 24.18 2.04
CA LEU A 82 -4.57 23.13 1.88
C LEU A 82 -3.95 23.25 0.49
N ARG A 83 -2.62 23.35 0.39
CA ARG A 83 -1.90 23.16 -0.87
C ARG A 83 -1.53 21.70 -1.00
N TYR A 84 -1.93 21.12 -2.13
CA TYR A 84 -1.64 19.73 -2.45
C TYR A 84 -1.42 19.58 -3.96
N GLN A 85 -0.44 18.78 -4.34
CA GLN A 85 -0.21 18.42 -5.74
C GLN A 85 -1.16 17.31 -6.21
N PHE A 86 -1.66 16.49 -5.27
CA PHE A 86 -2.59 15.40 -5.51
C PHE A 86 -3.63 15.35 -4.39
N ARG A 87 -4.88 15.03 -4.72
CA ARG A 87 -5.95 14.83 -3.72
C ARG A 87 -5.71 13.50 -3.02
N SER A 88 -4.95 13.53 -1.92
CA SER A 88 -4.62 12.35 -1.12
C SER A 88 -5.72 12.02 -0.10
N VAL A 89 -5.63 10.83 0.48
CA VAL A 89 -6.54 10.37 1.53
C VAL A 89 -6.48 11.30 2.75
N ASN A 90 -5.32 11.89 3.03
CA ASN A 90 -5.14 12.91 4.06
C ASN A 90 -5.99 14.15 3.81
N VAL A 91 -6.16 14.58 2.55
CA VAL A 91 -6.98 15.75 2.19
C VAL A 91 -8.47 15.45 2.37
N GLU A 92 -8.92 14.25 1.96
CA GLU A 92 -10.33 13.88 2.04
C GLU A 92 -10.84 13.76 3.49
N TRP A 93 -9.98 13.30 4.41
CA TRP A 93 -10.32 13.19 5.82
C TRP A 93 -9.80 14.33 6.70
N ASN A 94 -9.28 15.42 6.10
CA ASN A 94 -8.75 16.59 6.81
C ASN A 94 -7.72 16.24 7.90
N TYR A 95 -6.83 15.28 7.61
CA TYR A 95 -5.76 14.89 8.52
C TYR A 95 -4.47 15.64 8.20
N PHE A 96 -4.20 16.70 8.98
CA PHE A 96 -2.98 17.50 8.94
C PHE A 96 -2.21 17.41 10.27
N CYS A 97 -0.94 17.80 10.24
CA CYS A 97 -0.05 17.87 11.41
C CYS A 97 0.14 16.54 12.15
N GLU A 98 -0.38 16.41 13.38
CA GLU A 98 -0.18 15.24 14.22
C GLU A 98 -0.84 13.99 13.63
N SER A 99 -2.00 14.15 13.01
CA SER A 99 -2.74 13.02 12.42
C SER A 99 -2.09 12.50 11.13
N ALA A 100 -1.34 13.34 10.41
CA ALA A 100 -0.57 12.89 9.25
C ALA A 100 0.57 11.93 9.65
N LYS A 101 1.15 12.12 10.85
CA LYS A 101 2.15 11.20 11.42
C LYS A 101 1.57 9.80 11.67
N THR A 102 0.33 9.71 12.12
CA THR A 102 -0.38 8.45 12.33
C THR A 102 -0.59 7.68 11.02
N ILE A 103 -0.85 8.40 9.92
CA ILE A 103 -1.00 7.80 8.59
C ILE A 103 0.36 7.31 8.06
N LYS A 104 1.42 8.12 8.19
CA LYS A 104 2.79 7.71 7.84
C LYS A 104 3.21 6.44 8.61
N ASN A 105 2.92 6.38 9.92
CA ASN A 105 3.18 5.20 10.74
C ASN A 105 2.38 3.97 10.29
N SER A 106 1.13 4.16 9.86
CA SER A 106 0.28 3.11 9.32
C SER A 106 0.86 2.46 8.05
N ILE A 107 1.45 3.27 7.15
CA ILE A 107 2.12 2.77 5.93
C ILE A 107 3.37 1.96 6.29
N SER A 108 4.16 2.42 7.26
CA SER A 108 5.30 1.66 7.77
C SER A 108 4.87 0.30 8.34
N MET A 109 3.79 0.27 9.14
CA MET A 109 3.22 -0.99 9.64
C MET A 109 2.74 -1.91 8.52
N GLN A 110 2.14 -1.36 7.47
CA GLN A 110 1.74 -2.12 6.29
C GLN A 110 2.95 -2.78 5.63
N MET A 111 4.06 -2.04 5.44
CA MET A 111 5.28 -2.57 4.84
C MET A 111 5.94 -3.66 5.70
N ILE A 112 5.94 -3.49 7.02
CA ILE A 112 6.36 -4.56 7.95
C ILE A 112 5.49 -5.80 7.77
N GLY A 113 4.16 -5.63 7.66
CA GLY A 113 3.23 -6.72 7.38
C GLY A 113 3.56 -7.48 6.08
N VAL A 114 3.91 -6.76 5.01
CA VAL A 114 4.34 -7.35 3.74
C VAL A 114 5.61 -8.18 3.92
N LEU A 115 6.62 -7.64 4.61
CA LEU A 115 7.90 -8.33 4.86
C LEU A 115 7.71 -9.63 5.64
N ILE A 116 6.92 -9.59 6.72
CA ILE A 116 6.61 -10.77 7.52
C ILE A 116 5.82 -11.77 6.67
N GLY A 117 4.86 -11.30 5.88
CA GLY A 117 4.10 -12.11 4.93
C GLY A 117 5.00 -12.86 3.96
N SER A 118 5.91 -12.16 3.27
CA SER A 118 6.83 -12.79 2.32
C SER A 118 7.77 -13.80 2.99
N ALA A 119 8.27 -13.50 4.20
CA ALA A 119 9.16 -14.41 4.90
C ALA A 119 8.44 -15.71 5.33
N LEU A 120 7.23 -15.60 5.87
CA LEU A 120 6.45 -16.75 6.31
C LEU A 120 5.96 -17.59 5.13
N PHE A 121 5.36 -16.95 4.13
CA PHE A 121 4.83 -17.65 2.97
C PHE A 121 5.93 -18.20 2.05
N GLY A 122 7.11 -17.58 2.00
CA GLY A 122 8.27 -18.16 1.31
C GLY A 122 8.63 -19.53 1.90
N GLN A 123 8.81 -19.60 3.22
CA GLN A 123 9.08 -20.87 3.91
C GLN A 123 7.90 -21.87 3.80
N LEU A 124 6.67 -21.37 3.82
CA LEU A 124 5.48 -22.19 3.64
C LEU A 124 5.38 -22.76 2.22
N SER A 125 5.76 -21.99 1.20
CA SER A 125 5.75 -22.38 -0.21
C SER A 125 6.72 -23.54 -0.46
N ASP A 126 7.90 -23.47 0.17
CA ASP A 126 8.91 -24.51 0.11
C ASP A 126 8.46 -25.83 0.76
N SER A 127 7.59 -25.75 1.79
CA SER A 127 7.16 -26.91 2.58
C SER A 127 5.83 -27.54 2.11
N PHE A 128 4.82 -26.72 1.79
CA PHE A 128 3.45 -27.17 1.44
C PHE A 128 3.17 -27.20 -0.07
N GLY A 129 4.14 -26.79 -0.89
CA GLY A 129 4.03 -26.74 -2.35
C GLY A 129 3.37 -25.46 -2.86
N ARG A 130 3.95 -24.90 -3.92
CA ARG A 130 3.63 -23.59 -4.51
C ARG A 130 2.15 -23.34 -4.84
N ARG A 131 1.38 -24.39 -5.14
CA ARG A 131 -0.03 -24.27 -5.55
C ARG A 131 -0.96 -23.89 -4.40
N MET A 132 -0.72 -24.40 -3.19
CA MET A 132 -1.61 -24.15 -2.06
C MET A 132 -1.37 -22.75 -1.45
N GLY A 133 -0.10 -22.31 -1.43
CA GLY A 133 0.25 -20.93 -1.04
C GLY A 133 -0.44 -19.87 -1.91
N MET A 134 -0.48 -20.10 -3.22
CA MET A 134 -1.16 -19.18 -4.16
C MET A 134 -2.67 -19.12 -3.92
N LEU A 135 -3.34 -20.23 -3.60
CA LEU A 135 -4.78 -20.24 -3.31
C LEU A 135 -5.13 -19.52 -2.00
N VAL A 136 -4.34 -19.74 -0.94
CA VAL A 136 -4.55 -19.11 0.37
C VAL A 136 -4.36 -17.59 0.30
N THR A 137 -3.29 -17.13 -0.34
CA THR A 137 -3.01 -15.70 -0.48
C THR A 137 -4.05 -15.00 -1.34
N MET A 138 -4.52 -15.64 -2.42
CA MET A 138 -5.53 -15.09 -3.32
C MET A 138 -6.91 -14.97 -2.66
N THR A 139 -7.32 -15.97 -1.88
CA THR A 139 -8.55 -15.90 -1.07
C THR A 139 -8.47 -14.85 0.04
N GLY A 140 -7.34 -14.78 0.74
CA GLY A 140 -7.07 -13.77 1.76
C GLY A 140 -7.12 -12.34 1.20
N MET A 141 -6.56 -12.11 0.01
CA MET A 141 -6.65 -10.82 -0.66
C MET A 141 -8.07 -10.47 -1.08
N ALA A 142 -8.81 -11.40 -1.67
CA ALA A 142 -10.18 -11.14 -2.11
C ALA A 142 -11.06 -10.68 -0.92
N ILE A 143 -10.92 -11.33 0.23
CA ILE A 143 -11.61 -10.94 1.47
C ILE A 143 -11.11 -9.57 1.95
N GLY A 144 -9.80 -9.35 1.96
CA GLY A 144 -9.20 -8.09 2.39
C GLY A 144 -9.64 -6.88 1.55
N TRP A 145 -9.79 -7.03 0.24
CA TRP A 145 -10.30 -5.97 -0.64
C TRP A 145 -11.76 -5.61 -0.36
N ILE A 146 -12.61 -6.61 -0.09
CA ILE A 146 -14.01 -6.38 0.29
C ILE A 146 -14.08 -5.61 1.61
N LEU A 147 -13.20 -5.93 2.57
CA LEU A 147 -13.12 -5.24 3.85
C LEU A 147 -12.65 -3.79 3.69
N VAL A 148 -11.66 -3.55 2.83
CA VAL A 148 -11.20 -2.18 2.49
C VAL A 148 -12.33 -1.37 1.84
N ALA A 149 -13.14 -1.98 0.96
CA ALA A 149 -14.27 -1.29 0.33
C ALA A 149 -15.37 -0.88 1.32
N ARG A 150 -15.46 -1.55 2.49
CA ARG A 150 -16.44 -1.25 3.54
C ARG A 150 -15.88 -0.39 4.67
N SER A 151 -14.62 0.02 4.61
CA SER A 151 -14.01 0.78 5.71
C SER A 151 -14.39 2.25 5.67
N SER A 152 -15.07 2.72 6.72
CA SER A 152 -15.34 4.16 6.95
C SER A 152 -14.42 4.79 8.00
N ASN A 153 -13.60 3.98 8.69
CA ASN A 153 -12.68 4.43 9.75
C ASN A 153 -11.22 4.23 9.33
N LEU A 154 -10.36 5.22 9.63
CA LEU A 154 -8.94 5.19 9.25
C LEU A 154 -8.18 4.01 9.87
N THR A 155 -8.45 3.69 11.13
CA THR A 155 -7.86 2.52 11.80
C THR A 155 -8.27 1.21 11.16
N PHE A 156 -9.56 1.06 10.80
CA PHE A 156 -10.06 -0.13 10.14
C PHE A 156 -9.51 -0.26 8.71
N PHE A 157 -9.40 0.84 7.98
CA PHE A 157 -8.75 0.92 6.68
C PHE A 157 -7.27 0.52 6.75
N THR A 158 -6.53 0.99 7.76
CA THR A 158 -5.13 0.60 7.98
C THR A 158 -5.00 -0.90 8.30
N VAL A 159 -5.79 -1.42 9.25
CA VAL A 159 -5.71 -2.84 9.66
C VAL A 159 -6.01 -3.77 8.49
N THR A 160 -7.08 -3.48 7.75
CA THR A 160 -7.48 -4.27 6.58
C THR A 160 -6.42 -4.21 5.48
N ARG A 161 -5.79 -3.05 5.25
CA ARG A 161 -4.66 -2.93 4.32
C ARG A 161 -3.40 -3.64 4.77
N THR A 162 -3.06 -3.63 6.06
CA THR A 162 -1.92 -4.39 6.59
C THR A 162 -2.14 -5.88 6.44
N ALA A 163 -3.37 -6.36 6.66
CA ALA A 163 -3.74 -7.75 6.39
C ALA A 163 -3.61 -8.10 4.89
N VAL A 164 -4.12 -7.25 3.99
CA VAL A 164 -3.91 -7.42 2.53
C VAL A 164 -2.42 -7.42 2.17
N GLY A 165 -1.63 -6.53 2.77
CA GLY A 165 -0.18 -6.44 2.57
C GLY A 165 0.53 -7.73 2.97
N PHE A 166 0.15 -8.32 4.12
CA PHE A 166 0.65 -9.62 4.56
C PHE A 166 0.37 -10.74 3.54
N PHE A 167 -0.86 -10.82 3.03
CA PHE A 167 -1.19 -11.79 1.99
C PHE A 167 -0.49 -11.51 0.65
N THR A 168 -0.20 -10.24 0.35
CA THR A 168 0.51 -9.82 -0.86
C THR A 168 1.98 -10.16 -0.85
N GLY A 169 2.64 -10.05 0.31
CA GLY A 169 3.99 -10.58 0.47
C GLY A 169 4.05 -12.06 0.13
N GLY A 170 3.03 -12.83 0.55
CA GLY A 170 3.00 -14.26 0.29
C GLY A 170 2.60 -14.72 -1.11
N SER A 171 1.90 -13.90 -1.90
CA SER A 171 1.59 -14.25 -3.30
C SER A 171 2.75 -14.00 -4.26
N ILE A 172 3.67 -13.11 -3.88
CA ILE A 172 4.84 -12.71 -4.67
C ILE A 172 6.06 -13.61 -4.36
N SER A 173 6.04 -14.30 -3.21
CA SER A 173 7.08 -15.24 -2.74
C SER A 173 6.88 -16.63 -3.32
#